data_AF-A0A8X8CZ45-F1
#
_entry.id   AF-A0A8X8CZ45-F1
#
_cell.length_a   1.000
_cell.length_b   1.000
_cell.length_c   1.000
_cell.angle_alpha   90.00
_cell.angle_beta   90.00
_cell.angle_gamma   90.00
#
_symmetry.space_group_name_H-M   'P 1'
#
loop_
_entity.id
_entity.type
_entity.pdbx_description
1 polymer ?
#
loop_
_entity_poly.entity_id
_entity_poly.type
_entity_poly.pdbx_seq_one_letter_code
_entity_poly.pdbx_strand_id
1 'polypeptide(L)'
;MEATAKVSSIFIYPVKSCRGISLSQAPLTPTGFRWDRNWLVVNNRGRAYTQRVEPKLALVEIELPDEAFSEGWEPTKNSFMKIKAPGMSVLKISLMKPSEVAEGVSVWEWSGSALDEGAEAAKWFSDYLGKPSKLGSLDALNQLLREPVPINRFRPNILVEGCEPFSEDLWTEIRISKFTFEGVKLCSRCKIPTINQDTGIGGTEPNETLKKIRSDRVLRPDTKPQGKIYFGQNLVWKENPGEGHGKIVNVGDPVSVLKKVSSVAEAAA
;
A
#
# COMPACT_ATOMS: atom_id res chain seq x y z
N MET A 1 -16.96 -2.95 25.09
CA MET A 1 -17.39 -2.63 23.71
C MET A 1 -17.37 -3.93 22.94
N GLU A 2 -18.37 -4.17 22.12
CA GLU A 2 -18.39 -5.33 21.23
C GLU A 2 -17.52 -5.09 20.00
N ALA A 3 -17.20 -6.16 19.26
CA ALA A 3 -16.54 -6.04 17.96
C ALA A 3 -17.56 -5.53 16.94
N THR A 4 -17.29 -4.38 16.33
CA THR A 4 -18.15 -3.74 15.32
C THR A 4 -17.83 -4.22 13.90
N ALA A 5 -16.71 -4.91 13.72
CA ALA A 5 -16.27 -5.56 12.49
C ALA A 5 -15.11 -6.54 12.79
N LYS A 6 -14.51 -7.14 11.77
CA LYS A 6 -13.27 -7.95 11.85
C LYS A 6 -12.39 -7.77 10.61
N VAL A 7 -11.09 -8.04 10.73
CA VAL A 7 -10.15 -8.06 9.59
C VAL A 7 -10.49 -9.24 8.67
N SER A 8 -10.75 -8.97 7.39
CA SER A 8 -11.11 -9.99 6.39
C SER A 8 -9.95 -10.33 5.44
N SER A 9 -9.00 -9.42 5.25
CA SER A 9 -7.79 -9.68 4.46
C SER A 9 -6.66 -8.73 4.85
N ILE A 10 -5.43 -9.22 4.79
CA ILE A 10 -4.21 -8.44 4.99
C ILE A 10 -3.39 -8.47 3.69
N PHE A 11 -2.85 -7.33 3.30
CA PHE A 11 -2.00 -7.20 2.12
C PHE A 11 -0.73 -6.40 2.43
N ILE A 12 0.36 -6.77 1.77
CA ILE A 12 1.54 -5.92 1.63
C ILE A 12 1.97 -5.88 0.15
N TYR A 13 2.75 -4.87 -0.25
CA TYR A 13 3.23 -4.76 -1.62
C TYR A 13 4.70 -4.33 -1.62
N PRO A 14 5.67 -5.24 -1.43
CA PRO A 14 7.03 -4.82 -1.05
C PRO A 14 7.71 -3.89 -2.06
N VAL A 15 7.39 -3.94 -3.35
CA VAL A 15 7.81 -2.92 -4.33
C VAL A 15 6.63 -2.03 -4.75
N LYS A 16 6.82 -0.70 -4.71
CA LYS A 16 5.86 0.32 -5.18
C LYS A 16 5.44 0.06 -6.61
N SER A 17 4.12 0.06 -6.82
CA SER A 17 3.49 -0.24 -8.11
C SER A 17 3.68 -1.68 -8.63
N CYS A 18 4.36 -2.58 -7.92
CA CYS A 18 4.37 -4.02 -8.23
C CYS A 18 3.23 -4.76 -7.53
N ARG A 19 2.96 -6.00 -7.92
CA ARG A 19 1.86 -6.83 -7.41
C ARG A 19 1.94 -7.00 -5.88
N GLY A 20 0.78 -7.16 -5.25
CA GLY A 20 0.67 -7.36 -3.81
C GLY A 20 0.74 -8.82 -3.40
N ILE A 21 1.17 -9.04 -2.15
CA ILE A 21 1.16 -10.32 -1.46
C ILE A 21 -0.03 -10.30 -0.49
N SER A 22 -0.88 -11.32 -0.55
CA SER A 22 -1.95 -11.55 0.43
C SER A 22 -1.38 -12.35 1.60
N LEU A 23 -1.69 -11.95 2.83
CA LEU A 23 -1.18 -12.58 4.05
C LEU A 23 -2.32 -13.00 4.98
N SER A 24 -2.08 -14.04 5.77
CA SER A 24 -2.91 -14.42 6.92
C SER A 24 -2.61 -13.58 8.17
N GLN A 25 -1.38 -13.08 8.28
CA GLN A 25 -0.90 -12.25 9.39
C GLN A 25 0.17 -11.26 8.91
N ALA A 26 0.33 -10.11 9.57
CA ALA A 26 1.43 -9.19 9.31
C ALA A 26 1.96 -8.53 10.60
N PRO A 27 3.30 -8.50 10.81
CA PRO A 27 3.90 -7.72 11.89
C PRO A 27 3.75 -6.21 11.66
N LEU A 28 3.42 -5.47 12.71
CA LEU A 28 3.39 -4.01 12.73
C LEU A 28 4.79 -3.41 12.96
N THR A 29 5.02 -2.25 12.36
CA THR A 29 6.13 -1.34 12.65
C THR A 29 5.58 0.07 12.84
N PRO A 30 6.35 1.02 13.42
CA PRO A 30 5.91 2.42 13.54
C PRO A 30 5.59 3.12 12.21
N THR A 31 5.92 2.52 11.06
CA THR A 31 5.68 3.07 9.72
C THR A 31 4.62 2.32 8.90
N GLY A 32 4.07 1.21 9.40
CA GLY A 32 3.08 0.40 8.66
C GLY A 32 3.17 -1.09 8.99
N PHE A 33 2.93 -1.96 8.01
CA PHE A 33 3.27 -3.39 8.11
C PHE A 33 4.73 -3.64 7.72
N ARG A 34 5.32 -4.69 8.27
CA ARG A 34 6.68 -5.12 7.93
C ARG A 34 6.80 -5.45 6.44
N TRP A 35 7.91 -5.05 5.84
CA TRP A 35 8.23 -5.16 4.40
C TRP A 35 7.34 -4.32 3.48
N ASP A 36 6.36 -3.60 4.00
CA ASP A 36 5.33 -3.01 3.17
C ASP A 36 5.85 -1.79 2.39
N ARG A 37 6.00 -2.01 1.08
CA ARG A 37 6.58 -1.08 0.13
C ARG A 37 7.97 -0.59 0.57
N ASN A 38 8.84 -1.44 1.11
CA ASN A 38 10.25 -1.06 1.34
C ASN A 38 11.02 -0.75 0.02
N TRP A 39 10.48 -1.15 -1.14
CA TRP A 39 11.05 -0.98 -2.48
C TRP A 39 10.14 -0.15 -3.43
N LEU A 40 10.70 0.41 -4.52
CA LEU A 40 10.05 1.30 -5.53
C LEU A 40 10.95 1.33 -6.78
N VAL A 41 10.44 1.42 -8.00
CA VAL A 41 11.32 1.54 -9.18
C VAL A 41 11.58 3.02 -9.53
N VAL A 42 12.84 3.46 -9.65
CA VAL A 42 13.21 4.84 -10.06
C VAL A 42 13.91 4.86 -11.41
N ASN A 43 13.90 6.00 -12.10
CA ASN A 43 14.64 6.22 -13.34
C ASN A 43 16.06 6.78 -13.11
N ASN A 44 16.81 6.99 -14.19
CA ASN A 44 18.16 7.58 -14.15
C ASN A 44 18.24 9.06 -13.68
N ARG A 45 17.12 9.67 -13.28
CA ARG A 45 17.05 11.00 -12.64
C ARG A 45 16.47 10.92 -11.22
N GLY A 46 16.56 9.74 -10.57
CA GLY A 46 16.02 9.48 -9.22
C GLY A 46 14.50 9.50 -9.11
N ARG A 47 13.76 9.77 -10.19
CA ARG A 47 12.31 9.93 -10.15
C ARG A 47 11.60 8.58 -10.18
N ALA A 48 10.66 8.41 -9.26
CA ALA A 48 9.80 7.24 -9.20
C ALA A 48 9.05 6.93 -10.52
N TYR A 49 9.37 5.79 -11.13
CA TYR A 49 8.39 5.08 -11.94
C TYR A 49 7.25 4.63 -11.01
N THR A 50 6.03 4.79 -11.49
CA THR A 50 4.85 4.24 -10.85
C THR A 50 3.96 3.64 -11.93
N GLN A 51 2.99 2.81 -11.56
CA GLN A 51 2.03 2.21 -12.49
C GLN A 51 1.36 3.26 -13.41
N ARG A 52 1.25 4.53 -12.96
CA ARG A 52 0.77 5.67 -13.78
C ARG A 52 1.58 5.95 -15.05
N VAL A 53 2.87 5.61 -15.03
CA VAL A 53 3.84 5.82 -16.11
C VAL A 53 4.20 4.47 -16.74
N GLU A 54 4.40 3.44 -15.90
CA GLU A 54 4.71 2.07 -16.29
C GLU A 54 3.63 1.07 -15.82
N PRO A 55 2.47 0.98 -16.48
CA PRO A 55 1.41 0.04 -16.11
C PRO A 55 1.87 -1.42 -16.02
N LYS A 56 2.88 -1.82 -16.81
CA LYS A 56 3.58 -3.11 -16.77
C LYS A 56 4.10 -3.52 -15.38
N LEU A 57 4.35 -2.56 -14.47
CA LEU A 57 4.76 -2.87 -13.10
C LEU A 57 3.73 -3.72 -12.37
N ALA A 58 2.43 -3.64 -12.73
CA ALA A 58 1.38 -4.44 -12.10
C ALA A 58 1.55 -5.97 -12.30
N LEU A 59 2.28 -6.37 -13.35
CA LEU A 59 2.62 -7.75 -13.68
C LEU A 59 3.93 -8.23 -13.02
N VAL A 60 4.60 -7.36 -12.27
CA VAL A 60 5.82 -7.72 -11.52
C VAL A 60 5.38 -8.35 -10.21
N GLU A 61 5.63 -9.65 -10.06
CA GLU A 61 5.29 -10.43 -8.87
C GLU A 61 6.45 -10.44 -7.88
N ILE A 62 6.12 -10.32 -6.59
CA ILE A 62 7.08 -10.30 -5.49
C ILE A 62 6.79 -11.50 -4.59
N GLU A 63 7.84 -12.23 -4.23
CA GLU A 63 7.79 -13.35 -3.29
C GLU A 63 8.85 -13.11 -2.20
N LEU A 64 8.44 -13.17 -0.94
CA LEU A 64 9.31 -13.13 0.25
C LEU A 64 9.30 -14.51 0.91
N PRO A 65 10.31 -14.85 1.74
CA PRO A 65 10.27 -16.05 2.57
C PRO A 65 9.10 -15.99 3.56
N ASP A 66 8.41 -17.11 3.81
CA ASP A 66 7.24 -17.16 4.70
C ASP A 66 7.60 -16.73 6.14
N GLU A 67 8.81 -17.09 6.58
CA GLU A 67 9.33 -16.73 7.90
C GLU A 67 9.56 -15.22 8.06
N ALA A 68 9.63 -14.45 6.96
CA ALA A 68 9.78 -12.99 7.01
C ALA A 68 8.56 -12.27 7.60
N PHE A 69 7.41 -12.95 7.68
CA PHE A 69 6.18 -12.47 8.31
C PHE A 69 6.04 -12.91 9.78
N SER A 70 7.02 -13.64 10.31
CA SER A 70 7.09 -13.95 11.74
C SER A 70 7.64 -12.76 12.55
N GLU A 71 7.22 -12.66 13.81
CA GLU A 71 7.82 -11.73 14.77
C GLU A 71 9.25 -12.15 15.10
N GLY A 72 10.14 -11.17 15.32
CA GLY A 72 11.51 -11.40 15.78
C GLY A 72 12.45 -12.06 14.76
N TRP A 73 11.93 -12.52 13.61
CA TRP A 73 12.76 -12.98 12.49
C TRP A 73 13.64 -11.85 11.97
N GLU A 74 14.88 -12.14 11.62
CA GLU A 74 15.76 -11.20 10.90
C GLU A 74 16.35 -11.87 9.65
N PRO A 75 16.59 -11.12 8.57
CA PRO A 75 17.21 -11.63 7.36
C PRO A 75 18.55 -12.30 7.62
N THR A 76 18.79 -13.40 6.91
CA THR A 76 20.10 -14.07 6.85
C THR A 76 20.76 -13.83 5.50
N LYS A 77 22.04 -14.21 5.37
CA LYS A 77 22.74 -14.28 4.08
C LYS A 77 22.06 -15.17 3.00
N ASN A 78 21.09 -16.00 3.39
CA ASN A 78 20.32 -16.87 2.51
C ASN A 78 18.88 -16.37 2.26
N SER A 79 18.49 -15.23 2.84
CA SER A 79 17.13 -14.70 2.78
C SER A 79 16.99 -13.72 1.63
N PHE A 80 16.16 -14.06 0.64
CA PHE A 80 16.01 -13.30 -0.61
C PHE A 80 14.55 -12.96 -0.91
N MET A 81 14.30 -11.73 -1.34
CA MET A 81 13.11 -11.38 -2.12
C MET A 81 13.31 -11.87 -3.55
N LYS A 82 12.33 -12.60 -4.09
CA LYS A 82 12.33 -13.03 -5.50
C LYS A 82 11.39 -12.11 -6.27
N ILE A 83 11.85 -11.62 -7.43
CA ILE A 83 11.07 -10.77 -8.33
C ILE A 83 10.88 -11.51 -9.65
N LYS A 84 9.64 -11.56 -10.14
CA LYS A 84 9.24 -12.25 -11.37
C LYS A 84 8.44 -11.31 -12.27
N ALA A 85 8.51 -11.49 -13.58
CA ALA A 85 7.61 -10.83 -14.53
C ALA A 85 7.50 -11.65 -15.83
N PRO A 86 6.45 -11.45 -16.65
CA PRO A 86 6.30 -12.15 -17.93
C PRO A 86 7.52 -11.96 -18.85
N GLY A 87 8.10 -13.07 -19.31
CA GLY A 87 9.26 -13.09 -20.20
C GLY A 87 10.63 -12.87 -19.52
N MET A 88 10.68 -12.69 -18.20
CA MET A 88 11.91 -12.46 -17.45
C MET A 88 12.36 -13.69 -16.64
N SER A 89 13.67 -13.83 -16.43
CA SER A 89 14.23 -14.72 -15.42
C SER A 89 13.87 -14.25 -14.00
N VAL A 90 13.94 -15.15 -13.01
CA VAL A 90 13.68 -14.78 -11.61
C VAL A 90 14.89 -14.05 -11.03
N LEU A 91 14.72 -12.76 -10.73
CA LEU A 91 15.69 -11.93 -10.03
C LEU A 91 15.63 -12.24 -8.52
N LYS A 92 16.79 -12.24 -7.84
CA LYS A 92 16.89 -12.40 -6.38
C LYS A 92 17.56 -11.17 -5.77
N ILE A 93 16.86 -10.50 -4.86
CA ILE A 93 17.35 -9.37 -4.08
C ILE A 93 17.61 -9.87 -2.65
N SER A 94 18.78 -9.55 -2.10
CA SER A 94 19.11 -9.89 -0.71
C SER A 94 18.22 -9.12 0.26
N LEU A 95 17.72 -9.76 1.32
CA LEU A 95 17.00 -9.09 2.40
C LEU A 95 17.95 -8.54 3.49
N MET A 96 19.25 -8.87 3.43
CA MET A 96 20.28 -8.16 4.18
C MET A 96 20.41 -6.74 3.63
N LYS A 97 20.60 -5.74 4.51
CA LYS A 97 20.75 -4.32 4.12
C LYS A 97 21.78 -4.13 3.00
N PRO A 98 21.44 -3.49 1.87
CA PRO A 98 22.41 -3.08 0.87
C PRO A 98 23.48 -2.15 1.43
N SER A 99 24.67 -2.18 0.80
CA SER A 99 25.83 -1.37 1.17
C SER A 99 25.76 0.07 0.63
N GLU A 100 24.94 0.33 -0.39
CA GLU A 100 25.01 1.54 -1.22
C GLU A 100 23.75 2.40 -1.12
N VAL A 101 23.94 3.72 -1.18
CA VAL A 101 22.90 4.74 -1.05
C VAL A 101 22.74 5.47 -2.38
N ALA A 102 21.52 5.49 -2.92
CA ALA A 102 21.11 6.30 -4.05
C ALA A 102 20.57 7.65 -3.55
N GLU A 103 21.35 8.71 -3.75
CA GLU A 103 20.96 10.09 -3.46
C GLU A 103 20.03 10.70 -4.53
N GLY A 104 19.24 11.71 -4.13
CA GLY A 104 18.38 12.48 -5.04
C GLY A 104 17.13 11.73 -5.55
N VAL A 105 16.66 10.72 -4.83
CA VAL A 105 15.42 10.00 -5.12
C VAL A 105 14.21 10.91 -4.86
N SER A 106 13.22 10.90 -5.76
CA SER A 106 12.03 11.76 -5.67
C SER A 106 10.71 11.00 -5.86
N VAL A 107 9.79 11.24 -4.92
CA VAL A 107 8.50 10.55 -4.79
C VAL A 107 7.40 11.58 -4.51
N TRP A 108 6.83 12.15 -5.59
CA TRP A 108 5.99 13.37 -5.53
C TRP A 108 6.83 14.57 -5.03
N GLU A 109 6.29 15.36 -4.10
CA GLU A 109 6.97 16.52 -3.50
C GLU A 109 8.07 16.14 -2.51
N TRP A 110 8.22 14.85 -2.17
CA TRP A 110 9.30 14.37 -1.31
C TRP A 110 10.57 14.07 -2.13
N SER A 111 11.71 14.52 -1.62
CA SER A 111 13.04 14.13 -2.07
C SER A 111 13.91 13.68 -0.89
N GLY A 112 14.83 12.76 -1.16
CA GLY A 112 15.78 12.23 -0.19
C GLY A 112 16.63 11.13 -0.81
N SER A 113 17.12 10.19 0.00
CA SER A 113 17.86 9.03 -0.47
C SER A 113 17.11 7.71 -0.23
N ALA A 114 17.50 6.69 -1.00
CA ALA A 114 17.08 5.31 -0.82
C ALA A 114 18.31 4.39 -0.88
N LEU A 115 18.17 3.13 -0.47
CA LEU A 115 19.22 2.13 -0.72
C LEU A 115 19.14 1.65 -2.17
N ASP A 116 20.28 1.38 -2.80
CA ASP A 116 20.34 0.83 -4.16
C ASP A 116 20.48 -0.69 -4.08
N GLU A 117 19.52 -1.41 -4.67
CA GLU A 117 19.53 -2.88 -4.75
C GLU A 117 20.48 -3.42 -5.84
N GLY A 118 21.26 -2.55 -6.47
CA GLY A 118 22.46 -2.90 -7.23
C GLY A 118 22.25 -3.13 -8.73
N ALA A 119 23.37 -3.35 -9.41
CA ALA A 119 23.43 -3.38 -10.88
C ALA A 119 22.57 -4.49 -11.52
N GLU A 120 22.40 -5.65 -10.86
CA GLU A 120 21.53 -6.72 -11.36
C GLU A 120 20.05 -6.30 -11.33
N ALA A 121 19.59 -5.73 -10.23
CA ALA A 121 18.24 -5.20 -10.08
C ALA A 121 17.97 -4.08 -11.09
N ALA A 122 18.91 -3.14 -11.22
CA ALA A 122 18.85 -2.05 -12.18
C ALA A 122 18.76 -2.56 -13.62
N LYS A 123 19.60 -3.55 -14.00
CA LYS A 123 19.56 -4.15 -15.34
C LYS A 123 18.23 -4.86 -15.59
N TRP A 124 17.77 -5.72 -14.67
CA TRP A 124 16.55 -6.50 -14.85
C TRP A 124 15.31 -5.63 -15.05
N PHE A 125 15.13 -4.58 -14.24
CA PHE A 125 14.04 -3.62 -14.44
C PHE A 125 14.23 -2.81 -15.73
N SER A 126 15.48 -2.52 -16.14
CA SER A 126 15.76 -1.82 -17.40
C SER A 126 15.42 -2.66 -18.63
N ASP A 127 15.74 -3.96 -18.60
CA ASP A 127 15.38 -4.92 -19.65
C ASP A 127 13.85 -5.04 -19.77
N TYR A 128 13.15 -5.28 -18.64
CA TYR A 128 11.70 -5.48 -18.62
C TYR A 128 10.88 -4.24 -19.03
N LEU A 129 11.33 -3.04 -18.62
CA LEU A 129 10.67 -1.77 -18.97
C LEU A 129 11.20 -1.16 -20.28
N GLY A 130 12.27 -1.72 -20.85
CA GLY A 130 12.91 -1.25 -22.09
C GLY A 130 13.66 0.09 -21.95
N LYS A 131 14.06 0.49 -20.73
CA LYS A 131 14.70 1.79 -20.43
C LYS A 131 15.33 1.86 -19.03
N PRO A 132 16.37 2.70 -18.82
CA PRO A 132 17.12 2.78 -17.56
C PRO A 132 16.26 2.93 -16.28
N SER A 133 16.51 2.03 -15.31
CA SER A 133 15.74 1.83 -14.08
C SER A 133 16.62 1.38 -12.88
N LYS A 134 16.20 1.63 -11.63
CA LYS A 134 16.79 1.23 -10.32
C LYS A 134 15.68 0.97 -9.25
N LEU A 135 15.99 0.56 -8.01
CA LEU A 135 15.01 0.03 -7.00
C LEU A 135 15.16 0.62 -5.54
N GLY A 136 14.05 0.89 -4.80
CA GLY A 136 13.90 1.34 -3.37
C GLY A 136 12.67 2.29 -3.01
N SER A 137 11.75 1.94 -2.04
CA SER A 137 10.52 2.53 -1.29
C SER A 137 9.11 3.19 -1.76
N LEU A 138 7.92 2.65 -1.32
CA LEU A 138 6.59 3.24 -0.82
C LEU A 138 5.11 3.01 -1.43
N ASP A 139 4.01 3.43 -0.73
CA ASP A 139 2.47 3.16 -0.69
C ASP A 139 1.45 3.32 -1.92
N ALA A 140 0.07 3.11 -1.97
CA ALA A 140 -1.19 2.88 -1.10
C ALA A 140 -2.48 2.34 -1.91
N LEU A 141 -3.82 2.49 -1.57
CA LEU A 141 -4.95 1.72 -0.85
C LEU A 141 -6.23 1.52 -1.79
N ASN A 142 -7.33 0.72 -1.59
CA ASN A 142 -8.41 0.40 -2.62
C ASN A 142 -9.77 -0.27 -2.24
N GLN A 143 -10.84 -0.04 -3.05
CA GLN A 143 -11.89 -0.97 -3.61
C GLN A 143 -13.27 -0.32 -3.90
N LEU A 144 -13.51 0.17 -5.13
CA LEU A 144 -14.82 0.65 -5.59
C LEU A 144 -14.94 0.65 -7.13
N LEU A 145 -15.64 -0.30 -7.76
CA LEU A 145 -15.80 -0.31 -9.23
C LEU A 145 -17.05 -1.09 -9.68
N ARG A 146 -17.58 -0.73 -10.86
CA ARG A 146 -18.83 -1.21 -11.49
C ARG A 146 -18.83 -2.67 -11.93
N GLU A 147 -17.76 -3.14 -12.57
CA GLU A 147 -17.34 -4.53 -12.37
C GLU A 147 -16.63 -4.56 -11.02
N PRO A 148 -16.90 -5.52 -10.11
CA PRO A 148 -16.26 -5.56 -8.80
C PRO A 148 -14.76 -5.83 -8.96
N VAL A 149 -13.97 -4.76 -9.02
CA VAL A 149 -12.53 -4.89 -9.22
C VAL A 149 -11.87 -5.51 -8.00
N PRO A 150 -10.87 -6.38 -8.19
CA PRO A 150 -10.12 -6.95 -7.08
C PRO A 150 -9.51 -5.85 -6.21
N ILE A 151 -9.44 -6.17 -4.92
CA ILE A 151 -8.89 -5.39 -3.81
C ILE A 151 -7.42 -4.95 -4.02
N ASN A 152 -6.78 -5.29 -5.16
CA ASN A 152 -5.38 -5.00 -5.50
C ASN A 152 -5.07 -3.86 -6.52
N ARG A 153 -6.02 -3.37 -7.34
CA ARG A 153 -5.74 -2.37 -8.42
C ARG A 153 -5.24 -1.02 -7.91
N PHE A 154 -5.73 -0.63 -6.75
CA PHE A 154 -5.04 0.25 -5.83
C PHE A 154 -4.82 -0.60 -4.54
N ARG A 155 -4.00 -0.23 -3.55
CA ARG A 155 -3.21 -1.27 -2.84
C ARG A 155 -3.33 -1.21 -1.32
N PRO A 156 -4.22 -1.98 -0.66
CA PRO A 156 -4.49 -1.87 0.77
C PRO A 156 -3.36 -2.32 1.68
N ASN A 157 -3.66 -2.23 2.97
CA ASN A 157 -2.98 -2.97 4.00
C ASN A 157 -3.96 -3.88 4.74
N ILE A 158 -5.10 -3.33 5.14
CA ILE A 158 -6.17 -4.03 5.87
C ILE A 158 -7.47 -3.89 5.08
N LEU A 159 -8.22 -4.98 4.93
CA LEU A 159 -9.64 -4.98 4.61
C LEU A 159 -10.43 -5.46 5.84
N VAL A 160 -11.61 -4.89 6.03
CA VAL A 160 -12.48 -5.11 7.19
C VAL A 160 -13.87 -5.50 6.70
N GLU A 161 -14.52 -6.45 7.38
CA GLU A 161 -15.90 -6.88 7.08
C GLU A 161 -16.79 -6.89 8.34
N GLY A 162 -18.11 -6.80 8.15
CA GLY A 162 -19.09 -6.73 9.23
C GLY A 162 -19.55 -5.32 9.60
N CYS A 163 -19.06 -4.29 8.91
CA CYS A 163 -19.47 -2.89 9.06
C CYS A 163 -20.15 -2.34 7.80
N GLU A 164 -20.91 -1.25 7.97
CA GLU A 164 -21.59 -0.55 6.87
C GLU A 164 -20.61 0.04 5.83
N PRO A 165 -20.97 0.08 4.54
CA PRO A 165 -20.14 0.68 3.50
C PRO A 165 -19.79 2.15 3.80
N PHE A 166 -18.52 2.52 3.64
CA PHE A 166 -17.98 3.86 3.94
C PHE A 166 -18.05 4.26 5.42
N SER A 167 -18.34 3.34 6.34
CA SER A 167 -18.28 3.67 7.77
C SER A 167 -16.86 4.01 8.22
N GLU A 168 -15.83 3.53 7.51
CA GLU A 168 -14.42 3.89 7.73
C GLU A 168 -14.12 5.37 7.44
N ASP A 169 -14.92 6.04 6.61
CA ASP A 169 -14.77 7.49 6.39
C ASP A 169 -15.03 8.29 7.69
N LEU A 170 -15.69 7.72 8.71
CA LEU A 170 -16.02 8.40 9.97
C LEU A 170 -15.10 8.04 11.14
N TRP A 171 -14.29 6.97 11.06
CA TRP A 171 -13.55 6.45 12.20
C TRP A 171 -12.35 7.36 12.54
N THR A 172 -12.31 7.96 13.74
CA THR A 172 -11.15 8.75 14.18
C THR A 172 -10.23 7.97 15.11
N GLU A 173 -10.73 6.92 15.77
CA GLU A 173 -9.91 6.00 16.54
C GLU A 173 -10.54 4.61 16.55
N ILE A 174 -9.78 3.58 16.20
CA ILE A 174 -10.22 2.18 16.23
C ILE A 174 -9.23 1.31 17.01
N ARG A 175 -9.67 0.12 17.42
CA ARG A 175 -8.81 -0.95 17.91
C ARG A 175 -8.96 -2.18 17.03
N ILE A 176 -7.83 -2.77 16.65
CA ILE A 176 -7.76 -4.08 15.98
C ILE A 176 -7.07 -5.03 16.95
N SER A 177 -7.77 -6.06 17.42
CA SER A 177 -7.32 -6.92 18.52
C SER A 177 -6.91 -6.09 19.76
N LYS A 178 -5.61 -5.95 20.06
CA LYS A 178 -5.08 -5.07 21.13
C LYS A 178 -4.60 -3.69 20.64
N PHE A 179 -4.25 -3.55 19.36
CA PHE A 179 -3.56 -2.37 18.82
C PHE A 179 -4.54 -1.23 18.50
N THR A 180 -4.19 -0.01 18.88
CA THR A 180 -5.05 1.17 18.64
C THR A 180 -4.54 1.97 17.43
N PHE A 181 -5.44 2.43 16.56
CA PHE A 181 -5.11 3.19 15.34
C PHE A 181 -5.89 4.51 15.29
N GLU A 182 -5.24 5.57 14.81
CA GLU A 182 -5.83 6.89 14.54
C GLU A 182 -6.28 7.02 13.08
N GLY A 183 -7.48 7.57 12.87
CA GLY A 183 -7.95 7.99 11.55
C GLY A 183 -7.37 9.34 11.18
N VAL A 184 -6.45 9.38 10.22
CA VAL A 184 -5.69 10.61 9.88
C VAL A 184 -6.37 11.44 8.79
N LYS A 185 -6.89 10.80 7.73
CA LYS A 185 -7.61 11.45 6.62
C LYS A 185 -8.21 10.45 5.64
N LEU A 186 -9.20 10.87 4.89
CA LEU A 186 -9.68 10.14 3.70
C LEU A 186 -8.59 10.04 2.63
N CYS A 187 -8.47 8.88 1.99
CA CYS A 187 -7.42 8.61 1.02
C CYS A 187 -7.85 9.04 -0.40
N SER A 188 -7.33 10.18 -0.85
CA SER A 188 -7.60 10.73 -2.18
C SER A 188 -6.96 9.88 -3.30
N ARG A 189 -7.69 9.63 -4.39
CA ARG A 189 -7.34 8.65 -5.44
C ARG A 189 -6.84 9.30 -6.72
N CYS A 190 -5.77 8.73 -7.29
CA CYS A 190 -5.16 9.14 -8.57
C CYS A 190 -5.55 8.16 -9.69
N LYS A 191 -4.79 8.04 -10.80
CA LYS A 191 -5.11 7.09 -11.91
C LYS A 191 -4.62 5.65 -11.75
N ILE A 192 -3.79 5.33 -10.74
CA ILE A 192 -3.42 3.93 -10.36
C ILE A 192 -4.63 2.96 -10.37
N PRO A 193 -5.80 3.30 -9.76
CA PRO A 193 -6.98 2.43 -9.67
C PRO A 193 -7.48 1.85 -10.99
N THR A 194 -7.24 2.57 -12.09
CA THR A 194 -7.77 2.25 -13.42
C THR A 194 -6.96 1.18 -14.15
N ILE A 195 -5.83 0.73 -13.58
CA ILE A 195 -4.91 -0.22 -14.20
C ILE A 195 -5.25 -1.63 -13.77
N ASN A 196 -5.61 -2.47 -14.73
CA ASN A 196 -5.82 -3.90 -14.52
C ASN A 196 -4.50 -4.56 -14.07
N GLN A 197 -4.47 -5.18 -12.88
CA GLN A 197 -3.24 -5.78 -12.36
C GLN A 197 -2.82 -7.07 -13.09
N ASP A 198 -3.70 -7.66 -13.90
CA ASP A 198 -3.48 -8.95 -14.56
C ASP A 198 -3.08 -8.80 -16.03
N THR A 199 -3.34 -7.64 -16.64
CA THR A 199 -2.93 -7.31 -18.01
C THR A 199 -2.01 -6.10 -18.12
N GLY A 200 -1.89 -5.29 -17.06
CA GLY A 200 -1.19 -4.01 -17.10
C GLY A 200 -1.87 -2.95 -17.99
N ILE A 201 -3.12 -3.16 -18.42
CA ILE A 201 -3.84 -2.21 -19.27
C ILE A 201 -4.60 -1.19 -18.41
N GLY A 202 -4.51 0.10 -18.74
CA GLY A 202 -5.22 1.19 -18.08
C GLY A 202 -6.56 1.55 -18.74
N GLY A 203 -7.58 1.85 -17.93
CA GLY A 203 -8.89 2.36 -18.37
C GLY A 203 -9.26 3.71 -17.73
N THR A 204 -10.56 3.99 -17.56
CA THR A 204 -11.07 5.21 -16.91
C THR A 204 -11.79 4.95 -15.59
N GLU A 205 -12.59 3.89 -15.49
CA GLU A 205 -13.17 3.40 -14.23
C GLU A 205 -12.06 2.77 -13.34
N PRO A 206 -12.04 2.95 -12.01
CA PRO A 206 -13.06 3.51 -11.12
C PRO A 206 -13.37 4.99 -11.24
N ASN A 207 -12.46 5.76 -11.80
CA ASN A 207 -12.38 7.18 -11.46
C ASN A 207 -13.59 7.96 -11.98
N GLU A 208 -14.26 7.49 -13.03
CA GLU A 208 -15.54 8.03 -13.45
C GLU A 208 -16.69 7.74 -12.47
N THR A 209 -16.82 6.51 -11.96
CA THR A 209 -17.77 6.16 -10.89
C THR A 209 -17.47 6.94 -9.62
N LEU A 210 -16.22 6.92 -9.14
CA LEU A 210 -15.79 7.68 -7.96
C LEU A 210 -16.08 9.18 -8.09
N LYS A 211 -15.89 9.77 -9.27
CA LYS A 211 -16.19 11.20 -9.51
C LYS A 211 -17.67 11.53 -9.34
N LYS A 212 -18.57 10.56 -9.61
CA LYS A 212 -20.03 10.70 -9.48
C LYS A 212 -20.51 10.54 -8.02
N ILE A 213 -19.88 9.67 -7.22
CA ILE A 213 -20.39 9.32 -5.86
C ILE A 213 -19.48 9.69 -4.67
N ARG A 214 -18.16 9.86 -4.85
CA ARG A 214 -17.20 10.18 -3.78
C ARG A 214 -16.16 11.24 -4.19
N SER A 215 -16.58 12.25 -4.96
CA SER A 215 -15.74 13.44 -5.20
C SER A 215 -15.81 14.43 -4.03
N ASP A 216 -14.83 15.33 -3.92
CA ASP A 216 -14.86 16.42 -2.93
C ASP A 216 -16.16 17.25 -3.01
N ARG A 217 -16.66 17.53 -4.22
CA ARG A 217 -17.95 18.17 -4.45
C ARG A 217 -19.15 17.42 -3.84
N VAL A 218 -19.07 16.10 -3.70
CA VAL A 218 -20.15 15.26 -3.13
C VAL A 218 -19.99 15.10 -1.62
N LEU A 219 -18.75 14.94 -1.13
CA LEU A 219 -18.48 14.67 0.29
C LEU A 219 -18.32 15.94 1.15
N ARG A 220 -18.06 17.09 0.52
CA ARG A 220 -17.83 18.40 1.18
C ARG A 220 -18.45 19.54 0.35
N PRO A 221 -19.78 19.58 0.17
CA PRO A 221 -20.45 20.51 -0.75
C PRO A 221 -20.17 21.99 -0.46
N ASP A 222 -19.94 22.34 0.81
CA ASP A 222 -19.66 23.70 1.28
C ASP A 222 -18.20 24.16 1.08
N THR A 223 -17.35 23.31 0.48
CA THR A 223 -15.93 23.61 0.23
C THR A 223 -15.64 23.83 -1.25
N LYS A 224 -14.67 24.70 -1.56
CA LYS A 224 -14.24 24.93 -2.95
C LYS A 224 -13.70 23.62 -3.56
N PRO A 225 -14.31 23.07 -4.62
CA PRO A 225 -13.88 21.79 -5.20
C PRO A 225 -12.45 21.85 -5.73
N GLN A 226 -11.69 20.79 -5.47
CA GLN A 226 -10.30 20.59 -5.91
C GLN A 226 -10.20 19.48 -6.97
N GLY A 227 -11.33 18.86 -7.35
CA GLY A 227 -11.39 17.75 -8.30
C GLY A 227 -10.93 16.40 -7.73
N LYS A 228 -10.80 16.31 -6.39
CA LYS A 228 -10.36 15.08 -5.71
C LYS A 228 -11.50 14.07 -5.64
N ILE A 229 -11.13 12.79 -5.65
CA ILE A 229 -12.00 11.64 -5.41
C ILE A 229 -11.44 10.82 -4.26
N TYR A 230 -12.29 10.25 -3.43
CA TYR A 230 -11.90 9.56 -2.20
C TYR A 230 -12.46 8.14 -2.16
N PHE A 231 -11.74 7.25 -1.49
CA PHE A 231 -12.27 5.98 -1.02
C PHE A 231 -11.35 5.40 0.06
N GLY A 232 -11.88 4.95 1.19
CA GLY A 232 -11.10 4.38 2.28
C GLY A 232 -10.16 5.39 2.97
N GLN A 233 -9.62 5.00 4.12
CA GLN A 233 -8.96 5.92 5.04
C GLN A 233 -7.46 5.62 5.21
N ASN A 234 -6.66 6.65 5.50
CA ASN A 234 -5.30 6.48 6.02
C ASN A 234 -5.35 6.37 7.55
N LEU A 235 -4.81 5.27 8.08
CA LEU A 235 -4.65 5.02 9.52
C LEU A 235 -3.18 5.14 9.95
N VAL A 236 -2.94 5.46 11.22
CA VAL A 236 -1.62 5.37 11.90
C VAL A 236 -1.77 4.56 13.18
N TRP A 237 -0.90 3.57 13.41
CA TRP A 237 -0.85 2.82 14.67
C TRP A 237 -0.30 3.69 15.81
N LYS A 238 -1.04 3.75 16.92
CA LYS A 238 -0.57 4.36 18.18
C LYS A 238 0.17 3.29 18.97
N GLU A 239 1.48 3.25 18.84
CA GLU A 239 2.33 2.40 19.68
C GLU A 239 2.27 2.87 21.14
N ASN A 240 1.68 2.07 22.03
CA ASN A 240 1.57 2.38 23.45
C ASN A 240 2.79 1.83 24.23
N PRO A 241 3.45 2.64 25.08
CA PRO A 241 4.50 2.14 25.98
C PRO A 241 3.94 1.04 26.92
N GLY A 242 4.33 -0.21 26.66
CA GLY A 242 3.76 -1.39 27.32
C GLY A 242 3.15 -2.42 26.36
N GLU A 243 2.92 -2.07 25.09
CA GLU A 243 2.73 -3.06 24.02
C GLU A 243 4.06 -3.78 23.77
N GLY A 244 4.26 -4.90 24.50
CA GLY A 244 5.42 -5.77 24.39
C GLY A 244 5.41 -6.63 23.12
N HIS A 245 6.01 -7.82 23.20
CA HIS A 245 6.04 -8.78 22.10
C HIS A 245 4.62 -9.25 21.69
N GLY A 246 4.54 -9.86 20.51
CA GLY A 246 3.32 -10.20 19.78
C GLY A 246 2.73 -9.02 19.03
N LYS A 247 3.52 -8.27 18.25
CA LYS A 247 3.07 -7.12 17.41
C LYS A 247 2.59 -7.57 16.03
N ILE A 248 1.68 -8.53 15.98
CA ILE A 248 1.11 -9.09 14.73
C ILE A 248 -0.40 -8.84 14.68
N VAL A 249 -0.88 -8.34 13.53
CA VAL A 249 -2.31 -8.32 13.17
C VAL A 249 -2.63 -9.53 12.29
N ASN A 250 -3.79 -10.15 12.51
CA ASN A 250 -4.22 -11.40 11.90
C ASN A 250 -5.53 -11.22 11.11
N VAL A 251 -5.72 -11.99 10.05
CA VAL A 251 -7.04 -12.17 9.45
C VAL A 251 -7.95 -12.86 10.47
N GLY A 252 -9.12 -12.28 10.70
CA GLY A 252 -10.04 -12.65 11.78
C GLY A 252 -9.94 -11.79 13.04
N ASP A 253 -8.93 -10.93 13.20
CA ASP A 253 -8.83 -10.05 14.38
C ASP A 253 -10.06 -9.13 14.50
N PRO A 254 -10.64 -8.97 15.70
CA PRO A 254 -11.82 -8.13 15.91
C PRO A 254 -11.46 -6.65 15.79
N VAL A 255 -12.38 -5.86 15.22
CA VAL A 255 -12.25 -4.41 15.06
C VAL A 255 -13.36 -3.71 15.84
N SER A 256 -12.98 -2.85 16.79
CA SER A 256 -13.90 -2.00 17.55
C SER A 256 -13.62 -0.52 17.26
N VAL A 257 -14.64 0.22 16.84
CA VAL A 257 -14.55 1.69 16.72
C VAL A 257 -14.58 2.31 18.12
N LEU A 258 -13.54 3.08 18.47
CA LEU A 258 -13.42 3.76 19.76
C LEU A 258 -13.91 5.21 19.69
N LYS A 259 -13.65 5.90 18.57
CA LYS A 259 -14.10 7.27 18.28
C LYS A 259 -14.50 7.41 16.82
N LYS A 260 -15.50 8.25 16.55
CA LYS A 260 -15.92 8.66 15.22
C LYS A 260 -16.36 10.12 15.20
N VAL A 261 -16.28 10.76 14.04
CA VAL A 261 -16.94 12.04 13.76
C VAL A 261 -18.43 11.85 13.43
N SER A 262 -19.18 12.95 13.36
CA SER A 262 -20.61 12.93 13.00
C SER A 262 -20.83 12.88 11.48
N SER A 263 -19.91 13.44 10.69
CA SER A 263 -20.03 13.53 9.23
C SER A 263 -18.72 13.31 8.48
N VAL A 264 -18.82 12.92 7.20
CA VAL A 264 -17.67 12.75 6.30
C VAL A 264 -16.99 14.11 6.01
N ALA A 265 -17.72 15.22 6.14
CA ALA A 265 -17.15 16.56 5.99
C ALA A 265 -16.14 16.89 7.12
N GLU A 266 -16.41 16.45 8.35
CA GLU A 266 -15.50 16.61 9.50
C GLU A 266 -14.24 15.73 9.35
N ALA A 267 -14.36 14.49 8.86
CA ALA A 267 -13.23 13.59 8.60
C ALA A 267 -12.35 13.97 7.40
N ALA A 268 -12.80 14.95 6.60
CA ALA A 268 -12.18 15.33 5.34
C ALA A 268 -11.77 16.81 5.29
N ALA A 269 -11.78 17.51 6.43
CA ALA A 269 -11.23 18.86 6.57
C ALA A 269 -9.70 18.87 6.40
#